data_AF-A0A0D0KXS9-F1
#
_entry.id   AF-A0A0D0KXS9-F1
#
_cell.length_a   1.000
_cell.length_b   1.000
_cell.length_c   1.000
_cell.angle_alpha   90.00
_cell.angle_beta   90.00
_cell.angle_gamma   90.00
#
_symmetry.space_group_name_H-M   'P 1'
#
loop_
_entity.id
_entity.type
_entity.pdbx_description
1 polymer ?
#
loop_
_entity_poly.entity_id
_entity_poly.type
_entity_poly.pdbx_seq_one_letter_code
_entity_poly.pdbx_strand_id
1 'polypeptide(L)'
;MTLPDREKQSGLNDEVLAGEYVLGALSEAANAELAKRIKTDRQFAATVRRWQENLSQTQQNDQRAYSAYGAIAGRDGVRRTHGRQDGLSGILRLFAGLWGSVSFWRLVAVASLVWVSFLLA
;
A
#
# COMPACT_ATOMS: atom_id res chain seq x y z
N MET A 1 22.27 38.20 -6.10
CA MET A 1 22.06 37.52 -4.81
C MET A 1 20.90 36.54 -4.96
N THR A 2 21.19 35.25 -5.19
CA THR A 2 20.18 34.18 -5.40
C THR A 2 20.70 32.88 -4.76
N LEU A 3 20.66 32.79 -3.44
CA LEU A 3 21.00 31.58 -2.67
C LEU A 3 19.82 30.83 -2.02
N PRO A 4 18.65 31.42 -1.68
CA PRO A 4 17.68 30.71 -0.84
C PRO A 4 16.92 29.59 -1.57
N ASP A 5 16.80 29.65 -2.90
CA ASP A 5 16.01 28.67 -3.65
C ASP A 5 16.74 27.33 -3.85
N ARG A 6 18.08 27.35 -3.96
CA ARG A 6 18.87 26.12 -4.12
C ARG A 6 18.86 25.26 -2.87
N GLU A 7 18.97 25.85 -1.69
CA GLU A 7 18.97 25.09 -0.43
C GLU A 7 17.62 24.41 -0.18
N LYS A 8 16.51 25.08 -0.52
CA LYS A 8 15.16 24.49 -0.45
C LYS A 8 14.97 23.35 -1.44
N GLN A 9 15.46 23.50 -2.67
CA GLN A 9 15.41 22.43 -3.67
C GLN A 9 16.23 21.21 -3.23
N SER A 10 17.43 21.42 -2.68
CA SER A 10 18.26 20.33 -2.14
C SER A 10 17.57 19.60 -0.99
N GLY A 11 16.94 20.34 -0.06
CA GLY A 11 16.17 19.74 1.03
C GLY A 11 14.96 18.94 0.55
N LEU A 12 14.25 19.43 -0.47
CA LEU A 12 13.11 18.72 -1.07
C LEU A 12 13.56 17.41 -1.74
N ASN A 13 14.68 17.43 -2.46
CA ASN A 13 15.25 16.26 -3.10
C ASN A 13 15.66 15.20 -2.06
N ASP A 14 16.27 15.63 -0.95
CA ASP A 14 16.63 14.73 0.15
C ASP A 14 15.40 14.13 0.84
N GLU A 15 14.29 14.87 0.91
CA GLU A 15 13.05 14.37 1.49
C GLU A 15 12.39 13.29 0.63
N VAL A 16 12.41 13.45 -0.69
CA VAL A 16 11.95 12.44 -1.65
C VAL A 16 12.86 11.20 -1.59
N LEU A 17 14.17 11.40 -1.63
CA LEU A 17 15.15 10.31 -1.61
C LEU A 17 15.09 9.48 -0.32
N ALA A 18 14.88 10.14 0.82
CA ALA A 18 14.66 9.45 2.09
C ALA A 18 13.37 8.61 2.08
N GLY A 19 12.29 9.10 1.45
CA GLY A 19 11.04 8.36 1.28
C GLY A 19 11.24 7.10 0.44
N GLU A 20 11.87 7.23 -0.74
CA GLU A 20 12.17 6.11 -1.63
C GLU A 20 13.05 5.05 -0.96
N TYR A 21 14.02 5.49 -0.14
CA TYR A 21 14.89 4.61 0.65
C TYR A 21 14.09 3.79 1.67
N VAL A 22 13.21 4.44 2.45
CA VAL A 22 12.41 3.73 3.47
C VAL A 22 11.39 2.79 2.84
N LEU A 23 10.84 3.15 1.68
CA LEU A 23 9.90 2.30 0.94
C LEU A 23 10.58 1.16 0.17
N GLY A 24 11.92 1.15 0.09
CA GLY A 24 12.68 0.13 -0.65
C GLY A 24 12.52 0.21 -2.17
N ALA A 25 12.17 1.38 -2.71
CA ALA A 25 11.95 1.58 -4.15
C ALA A 25 13.26 1.77 -4.95
N LEU A 26 14.38 1.95 -4.25
CA LEU A 26 15.70 2.15 -4.85
C LEU A 26 16.38 0.82 -5.20
N SER A 27 17.27 0.86 -6.20
CA SER A 27 18.15 -0.27 -6.53
C SER A 27 19.09 -0.60 -5.37
N GLU A 28 19.55 -1.86 -5.27
CA GLU A 28 20.42 -2.30 -4.16
C GLU A 28 21.71 -1.46 -4.04
N ALA A 29 22.30 -1.05 -5.17
CA ALA A 29 23.49 -0.23 -5.20
C ALA A 29 23.24 1.17 -4.59
N ALA A 30 22.14 1.82 -4.96
CA ALA A 30 21.76 3.12 -4.43
C ALA A 30 21.38 3.04 -2.94
N ASN A 31 20.74 1.94 -2.54
CA ASN A 31 20.39 1.66 -1.15
C ASN A 31 21.66 1.51 -0.28
N ALA A 32 22.68 0.78 -0.76
CA ALA A 32 23.96 0.63 -0.07
C ALA A 32 24.73 1.95 0.06
N GLU A 33 24.66 2.83 -0.94
CA GLU A 33 25.27 4.15 -0.90
C GLU A 33 24.59 5.07 0.12
N LEU A 34 23.25 5.10 0.12
CA LEU A 34 22.49 5.87 1.11
C LEU A 34 22.65 5.34 2.52
N ALA A 35 22.77 4.02 2.71
CA ALA A 35 23.08 3.43 4.00
C ALA A 35 24.44 3.90 4.55
N LYS A 36 25.42 4.21 3.68
CA LYS A 36 26.68 4.86 4.09
C LYS A 36 26.44 6.34 4.40
N ARG A 37 25.71 7.06 3.54
CA ARG A 37 25.38 8.48 3.74
C ARG A 37 24.65 8.73 5.06
N ILE A 38 23.70 7.88 5.45
CA ILE A 38 22.96 7.99 6.71
C ILE A 38 23.90 7.96 7.93
N LYS A 39 25.02 7.25 7.86
CA LYS A 39 26.00 7.20 8.96
C LYS A 39 26.78 8.50 9.12
N THR A 40 26.96 9.25 8.02
CA THR A 40 27.77 10.47 7.99
C THR A 40 26.93 11.75 8.05
N ASP A 41 25.74 11.73 7.45
CA ASP A 41 24.83 12.87 7.31
C ASP A 41 23.68 12.77 8.31
N ARG A 42 23.79 13.51 9.41
CA ARG A 42 22.78 13.52 10.48
C ARG A 42 21.45 14.15 10.05
N GLN A 43 21.46 15.09 9.12
CA GLN A 43 20.22 15.71 8.65
C GLN A 43 19.43 14.70 7.81
N PHE A 44 20.09 14.05 6.85
CA PHE A 44 19.47 13.00 6.05
C PHE A 44 18.96 11.84 6.92
N ALA A 45 19.75 11.41 7.91
CA ALA A 45 19.32 10.37 8.86
C ALA A 45 18.06 10.76 9.66
N ALA A 46 17.92 12.02 10.05
CA ALA A 46 16.73 12.51 10.75
C ALA A 46 15.49 12.46 9.84
N THR A 47 15.64 12.82 8.56
CA THR A 47 14.57 12.73 7.56
C THR A 47 14.13 11.28 7.34
N VAL A 48 15.07 10.34 7.21
CA VAL A 48 14.79 8.89 7.11
C VAL A 48 14.03 8.40 8.33
N ARG A 49 14.45 8.78 9.55
CA ARG A 49 13.77 8.38 10.79
C ARG A 49 12.33 8.91 10.85
N ARG A 50 12.11 10.15 10.41
CA ARG A 50 10.77 10.77 10.34
C ARG A 50 9.85 10.00 9.39
N TRP A 51 10.37 9.59 8.23
CA TRP A 51 9.64 8.74 7.30
C TRP A 51 9.28 7.38 7.89
N GLN A 52 10.23 6.71 8.54
CA GLN A 52 9.99 5.42 9.22
C GLN A 52 8.91 5.53 10.29
N GLU A 53 8.96 6.58 11.12
CA GLU A 53 7.97 6.82 12.16
C GLU A 53 6.58 7.08 11.57
N ASN A 54 6.47 7.96 10.58
CA ASN A 54 5.20 8.25 9.90
C ASN A 54 4.57 6.98 9.30
N LEU A 55 5.36 6.18 8.57
CA LEU A 55 4.88 4.94 7.96
C LEU A 55 4.46 3.91 9.02
N SER A 56 5.19 3.81 10.14
CA SER A 56 4.83 2.91 11.23
C SER A 56 3.49 3.30 11.86
N GLN A 57 3.22 4.60 12.02
CA GLN A 57 1.95 5.10 12.55
C GLN A 57 0.79 4.83 11.58
N THR A 58 1.01 5.05 10.28
CA THR A 58 0.02 4.71 9.24
C THR A 58 -0.30 3.21 9.27
N GLN A 59 0.71 2.34 9.28
CA GLN A 59 0.52 0.89 9.35
C GLN A 59 -0.26 0.46 10.60
N GLN A 60 0.06 1.04 11.76
CA GLN A 60 -0.68 0.75 13.01
C GLN A 60 -2.13 1.21 12.93
N ASN A 61 -2.39 2.37 12.34
CA ASN A 61 -3.74 2.88 12.17
C ASN A 61 -4.56 2.01 11.20
N ASP A 62 -3.95 1.60 10.09
CA ASP A 62 -4.57 0.70 9.12
C ASP A 62 -4.89 -0.65 9.76
N GLN A 63 -3.94 -1.24 10.50
CA GLN A 63 -4.15 -2.50 11.21
C GLN A 63 -5.31 -2.40 12.22
N ARG A 64 -5.42 -1.27 12.94
CA ARG A 64 -6.54 -1.00 13.85
C ARG A 64 -7.86 -0.89 13.08
N ALA A 65 -7.89 -0.19 11.95
CA ALA A 65 -9.07 -0.10 11.09
C ALA A 65 -9.51 -1.48 10.60
N TYR A 66 -8.60 -2.28 10.03
CA TYR A 66 -8.90 -3.65 9.59
C TYR A 66 -9.38 -4.55 10.73
N SER A 67 -8.76 -4.45 11.91
CA SER A 67 -9.19 -5.21 13.09
C SER A 67 -10.58 -4.80 13.58
N ALA A 68 -10.95 -3.52 13.47
CA ALA A 68 -12.29 -3.05 13.79
C ALA A 68 -13.33 -3.60 12.81
N TYR A 69 -13.02 -3.62 11.51
CA TYR A 69 -13.88 -4.28 10.51
C TYR A 69 -14.03 -5.78 10.77
N GLY A 70 -12.93 -6.49 11.08
CA GLY A 70 -12.96 -7.91 11.45
C GLY A 70 -13.73 -8.18 12.75
N ALA A 71 -13.63 -7.30 13.74
CA ALA A 71 -14.35 -7.41 15.00
C ALA A 71 -15.85 -7.14 14.86
N ILE A 72 -16.26 -6.23 13.96
CA ILE A 72 -17.67 -6.04 13.59
C ILE A 72 -18.18 -7.30 12.86
N ALA A 73 -17.43 -7.83 11.89
CA ALA A 73 -17.79 -9.05 11.17
C ALA A 73 -17.80 -10.32 12.05
N GLY A 74 -16.97 -10.38 13.10
CA GLY A 74 -16.88 -11.51 14.03
C GLY A 74 -17.90 -11.46 15.17
N ARG A 75 -18.38 -10.28 15.56
CA ARG A 75 -19.40 -10.13 16.62
C ARG A 75 -20.80 -10.54 16.14
N ASP A 76 -21.04 -10.53 14.84
CA ASP A 76 -22.27 -11.02 14.21
C ASP A 76 -22.33 -12.56 14.12
N GLY A 77 -21.25 -13.27 14.42
CA GLY A 77 -21.17 -14.74 14.32
C GLY A 77 -21.68 -15.51 15.55
N VAL A 78 -21.84 -14.86 16.71
CA VAL A 78 -22.08 -15.57 17.99
C VAL A 78 -23.49 -15.35 18.56
N ARG A 79 -24.35 -14.56 17.91
CA ARG A 79 -25.72 -14.35 18.40
C ARG A 79 -26.75 -14.45 17.28
N ARG A 80 -27.58 -15.48 17.41
CA ARG A 80 -28.92 -15.67 16.81
C ARG A 80 -28.88 -16.30 15.41
N THR A 81 -29.00 -17.62 15.29
CA THR A 81 -30.29 -18.34 15.26
C THR A 81 -31.46 -17.47 14.79
N HIS A 82 -31.97 -17.82 13.61
CA HIS A 82 -33.32 -17.53 13.14
C HIS A 82 -33.60 -16.07 12.73
N GLY A 83 -33.52 -15.80 11.43
CA GLY A 83 -33.96 -14.52 10.89
C GLY A 83 -33.51 -14.29 9.46
N ARG A 84 -34.30 -14.81 8.53
CA ARG A 84 -34.31 -14.56 7.08
C ARG A 84 -34.15 -13.08 6.73
N GLN A 85 -32.92 -12.63 6.51
CA GLN A 85 -32.62 -11.31 5.95
C GLN A 85 -31.13 -11.33 5.65
N ASP A 86 -30.75 -11.46 4.37
CA ASP A 86 -29.42 -11.10 3.82
C ASP A 86 -29.18 -11.65 2.40
N GLY A 87 -29.99 -11.23 1.43
CA GLY A 87 -29.68 -11.47 0.02
C GLY A 87 -28.45 -10.68 -0.45
N LEU A 88 -28.26 -9.47 0.09
CA LEU A 88 -27.21 -8.54 -0.36
C LEU A 88 -25.85 -8.80 0.32
N SER A 89 -25.82 -9.15 1.61
CA SER A 89 -24.54 -9.41 2.31
C SER A 89 -23.91 -10.74 1.85
N GLY A 90 -24.71 -11.73 1.45
CA GLY A 90 -24.24 -12.98 0.87
C GLY A 90 -23.57 -12.79 -0.49
N ILE A 91 -24.16 -11.97 -1.37
CA ILE A 91 -23.61 -11.67 -2.69
C ILE A 91 -22.26 -10.94 -2.59
N LEU A 92 -22.17 -9.93 -1.72
CA LEU A 92 -20.91 -9.18 -1.51
C LEU A 92 -19.79 -10.07 -0.95
N ARG A 93 -20.12 -11.05 -0.09
CA ARG A 93 -19.14 -12.05 0.41
C ARG A 93 -18.64 -12.98 -0.70
N LEU A 94 -19.52 -13.41 -1.61
CA LEU A 94 -19.11 -14.21 -2.77
C LEU A 94 -18.23 -13.39 -3.71
N PHE A 95 -18.59 -12.14 -3.99
CA PHE A 95 -17.77 -11.24 -4.79
C PHE A 95 -16.39 -11.00 -4.17
N ALA A 96 -16.30 -10.80 -2.85
CA ALA A 96 -15.01 -10.66 -2.17
C ALA A 96 -14.11 -11.90 -2.32
N GLY A 97 -14.70 -13.11 -2.25
CA GLY A 97 -13.97 -14.36 -2.47
C GLY A 97 -13.47 -14.53 -3.91
N LEU A 98 -14.28 -14.18 -4.90
CA LEU A 98 -13.88 -14.21 -6.32
C LEU A 98 -12.83 -13.14 -6.64
N TRP A 99 -12.92 -11.97 -6.01
CA TRP A 99 -11.99 -10.85 -6.19
C TRP A 99 -10.57 -11.18 -5.69
N GLY A 100 -10.44 -11.97 -4.63
CA GLY A 100 -9.14 -12.44 -4.12
C GLY A 100 -8.52 -13.59 -4.93
N SER A 101 -9.22 -14.14 -5.93
CA SER A 101 -8.77 -15.31 -6.67
C SER A 101 -7.88 -14.94 -7.86
N VAL A 102 -6.60 -15.32 -7.82
CA VAL A 102 -5.65 -15.09 -8.92
C VAL A 102 -6.07 -15.80 -10.21
N SER A 103 -6.66 -17.00 -10.10
CA SER A 103 -7.15 -17.75 -11.25
C SER A 103 -8.32 -17.05 -11.96
N PHE A 104 -9.19 -16.38 -11.20
CA PHE A 104 -10.28 -15.58 -11.76
C PHE A 104 -9.73 -14.44 -12.62
N TRP A 105 -8.78 -13.66 -12.10
CA TRP A 105 -8.14 -12.58 -12.85
C TRP A 105 -7.38 -13.06 -14.10
N ARG A 106 -6.73 -14.22 -14.03
CA ARG A 106 -6.09 -14.83 -15.21
C ARG A 106 -7.09 -15.15 -16.31
N LEU A 107 -8.25 -15.71 -15.97
CA LEU A 107 -9.30 -16.02 -16.94
C LEU A 107 -9.91 -14.74 -17.54
N VAL A 108 -10.15 -13.72 -16.72
CA VAL A 108 -10.64 -12.41 -17.20
C VAL A 108 -9.65 -11.79 -18.19
N ALA A 109 -8.35 -11.86 -17.92
CA ALA A 109 -7.32 -11.34 -18.83
C ALA A 109 -7.22 -12.15 -20.14
N VAL A 110 -7.32 -13.47 -20.09
CA VAL A 110 -7.34 -14.30 -21.31
C VAL A 110 -8.59 -14.00 -22.14
N ALA A 111 -9.75 -13.88 -21.48
CA ALA A 111 -11.01 -13.57 -22.15
C ALA A 111 -10.97 -12.20 -22.84
N SER A 112 -10.36 -11.17 -22.22
CA SER A 112 -10.21 -9.86 -22.84
C SER A 112 -9.30 -9.90 -24.06
N LEU A 113 -8.20 -10.65 -24.01
CA LEU A 113 -7.31 -10.83 -25.17
C LEU A 113 -8.03 -11.51 -26.33
N VAL A 114 -8.77 -12.60 -26.06
CA VAL A 114 -9.57 -13.29 -27.10
C VAL A 114 -10.62 -12.35 -27.68
N TRP A 115 -11.28 -11.54 -26.85
CA TRP A 115 -12.28 -10.57 -27.29
C TRP A 115 -11.68 -9.51 -28.21
N VAL A 116 -10.51 -8.96 -27.84
CA VAL A 116 -9.78 -8.01 -28.69
C VAL A 116 -9.35 -8.66 -30.00
N SER A 117 -8.80 -9.88 -29.96
CA SER A 117 -8.43 -10.62 -31.16
C SER A 117 -9.63 -10.87 -32.08
N PHE A 118 -10.82 -11.12 -31.53
CA PHE A 118 -12.05 -11.29 -32.30
C PHE A 118 -12.54 -9.98 -32.94
N LEU A 119 -12.37 -8.83 -32.28
CA LEU A 119 -12.74 -7.52 -32.84
C LEU A 119 -11.78 -7.04 -33.94
N LEU A 120 -10.54 -7.54 -33.94
CA LEU A 120 -9.52 -7.22 -34.94
C LEU A 120 -9.50 -8.18 -36.14
N ALA A 121 -10.28 -9.27 -36.09
CA ALA A 121 -10.43 -10.26 -37.14
C ALA A 121 -11.65 -9.95 -38.01
#